data_AF-A0A800L721-F1
#
_entry.id   AF-A0A800L721-F1
#
_cell.length_a   1.000
_cell.length_b   1.000
_cell.length_c   1.000
_cell.angle_alpha   90.00
_cell.angle_beta   90.00
_cell.angle_gamma   90.00
#
_symmetry.space_group_name_H-M   'P 1'
#
loop_
_entity.id
_entity.type
_entity.pdbx_description
1 polymer ?
#
loop_
_entity_poly.entity_id
_entity_poly.type
_entity_poly.pdbx_seq_one_letter_code
_entity_poly.pdbx_strand_id
1 'polypeptide(L)'
;MNLWLITVNYGDTAPTESLIQSLIACSLPESLKVAIADNACSTETTSKLNNLSDSFKLNMDIFPFNENRYYWPAAKQVLSNLKASSIDYPDWVMVCNNDITFPDKDFFKKLNKIDPIKFPIIGPKILNNTNESLNPFMTEPLSWRERLYWWLYFISYSGSRCLLKSRKIWGTIGWTKKSKNSDQAKEGSAILFSSDFFNKGGWLDDNFDLYGEELSVAEIAKKIGAAITYYPELKIIHHEHANTGQTNNKLLFEKARESHRYIQSTYLKK
;
A
#
# COMPACT_ATOMS: atom_id res chain seq x y z
N MET A 1 13.87 16.77 -6.17
CA MET A 1 13.34 15.41 -6.41
C MET A 1 11.96 15.50 -7.02
N ASN A 2 11.71 14.76 -8.09
CA ASN A 2 10.40 14.56 -8.71
C ASN A 2 9.66 13.43 -8.00
N LEU A 3 8.38 13.64 -7.68
CA LEU A 3 7.60 12.69 -6.89
C LEU A 3 6.18 12.59 -7.43
N TRP A 4 5.71 11.36 -7.67
CA TRP A 4 4.30 11.07 -7.83
C TRP A 4 3.76 10.43 -6.55
N LEU A 5 2.71 10.99 -5.97
CA LEU A 5 1.95 10.38 -4.89
C LEU A 5 0.64 9.87 -5.47
N ILE A 6 0.40 8.57 -5.37
CA ILE A 6 -0.77 7.89 -5.90
C ILE A 6 -1.59 7.36 -4.73
N THR A 7 -2.87 7.73 -4.69
CA THR A 7 -3.82 7.22 -3.70
C THR A 7 -5.16 6.88 -4.34
N VAL A 8 -6.00 6.14 -3.61
CA VAL A 8 -7.29 5.67 -4.09
C VAL A 8 -8.37 6.11 -3.11
N ASN A 9 -9.31 6.89 -3.64
CA ASN A 9 -10.54 7.27 -2.96
C ASN A 9 -11.65 6.27 -3.30
N TYR A 10 -12.48 5.91 -2.32
CA TYR A 10 -13.67 5.09 -2.55
C TYR A 10 -14.78 5.51 -1.59
N GLY A 11 -15.90 6.02 -2.13
CA GLY A 11 -17.01 6.49 -1.33
C GLY A 11 -16.70 7.81 -0.60
N ASP A 12 -16.36 7.74 0.68
CA ASP A 12 -16.11 8.94 1.49
C ASP A 12 -14.78 9.62 1.12
N THR A 13 -14.83 10.93 0.87
CA THR A 13 -13.67 11.77 0.52
C THR A 13 -12.96 12.33 1.74
N ALA A 14 -13.54 12.25 2.94
CA ALA A 14 -12.95 12.83 4.15
C ALA A 14 -11.55 12.28 4.50
N PRO A 15 -11.26 10.96 4.36
CA PRO A 15 -9.89 10.46 4.56
C PRO A 15 -8.91 11.07 3.57
N THR A 16 -9.30 11.14 2.28
CA THR A 16 -8.51 11.75 1.22
C THR A 16 -8.22 13.22 1.51
N GLU A 17 -9.22 13.98 1.97
CA GLU A 17 -9.02 15.36 2.41
C GLU A 17 -8.01 15.45 3.57
N SER A 18 -8.12 14.59 4.58
CA SER A 18 -7.18 14.55 5.71
C SER A 18 -5.74 14.24 5.27
N LEU A 19 -5.58 13.30 4.33
CA LEU A 19 -4.30 13.01 3.70
C LEU A 19 -3.72 14.28 3.06
N ILE A 20 -4.49 14.96 2.20
CA ILE A 20 -4.05 16.18 1.50
C ILE A 20 -3.71 17.31 2.48
N GLN A 21 -4.52 17.52 3.52
CA GLN A 21 -4.25 18.53 4.56
C GLN A 21 -2.93 18.25 5.30
N SER A 22 -2.63 16.99 5.62
CA SER A 22 -1.36 16.63 6.25
C SER A 22 -0.17 16.74 5.29
N LEU A 23 -0.40 16.46 4.00
CA LEU A 23 0.59 16.55 2.93
C LEU A 23 1.05 18.01 2.72
N ILE A 24 0.12 18.96 2.61
CA ILE A 24 0.45 20.39 2.44
C ILE A 24 1.12 21.03 3.67
N ALA A 25 0.95 20.42 4.85
CA ALA A 25 1.65 20.85 6.06
C ALA A 25 3.15 20.47 6.05
N CYS A 26 3.57 19.62 5.10
CA CYS A 26 4.96 19.23 4.92
C CYS A 26 5.73 20.22 4.03
N SER A 27 7.06 20.14 4.09
CA SER A 27 7.94 20.81 3.13
C SER A 27 7.97 20.02 1.82
N LEU A 28 7.06 20.35 0.91
CA LEU A 28 6.84 19.63 -0.35
C LEU A 28 7.93 19.92 -1.40
N PRO A 29 8.27 18.95 -2.26
CA PRO A 29 9.06 19.21 -3.46
C PRO A 29 8.23 19.97 -4.50
N GLU A 30 8.85 20.89 -5.23
CA GLU A 30 8.18 21.72 -6.25
C GLU A 30 7.50 20.89 -7.36
N SER A 31 8.09 19.75 -7.70
CA SER A 31 7.59 18.84 -8.75
C SER A 31 6.75 17.68 -8.19
N LEU A 32 6.18 17.84 -6.99
CA LEU A 32 5.16 16.91 -6.49
C LEU A 32 3.96 16.91 -7.43
N LYS A 33 3.54 15.72 -7.85
CA LYS A 33 2.24 15.48 -8.44
C LYS A 33 1.46 14.51 -7.57
N VAL A 34 0.23 14.87 -7.24
CA VAL A 34 -0.72 13.97 -6.58
C VAL A 34 -1.67 13.41 -7.62
N ALA A 35 -1.91 12.11 -7.57
CA ALA A 35 -2.83 11.44 -8.47
C ALA A 35 -3.82 10.61 -7.64
N ILE A 36 -5.11 10.86 -7.83
CA ILE A 36 -6.18 10.24 -7.04
C ILE A 36 -7.04 9.42 -7.98
N ALA A 37 -7.08 8.11 -7.76
CA ALA A 37 -8.12 7.27 -8.35
C ALA A 37 -9.44 7.49 -7.57
N ASP A 38 -10.48 8.01 -8.22
CA ASP A 38 -11.83 8.08 -7.63
C ASP A 38 -12.59 6.81 -8.02
N ASN A 39 -12.50 5.76 -7.20
CA ASN A 39 -13.11 4.46 -7.45
C ASN A 39 -14.62 4.49 -7.21
N ALA A 40 -15.37 3.83 -8.09
CA ALA A 40 -16.83 3.87 -8.10
C ALA A 40 -17.35 5.31 -7.95
N CYS A 41 -16.78 6.22 -8.75
CA CYS A 41 -17.00 7.64 -8.63
C CYS A 41 -18.49 8.00 -8.79
N SER A 42 -18.92 8.99 -8.02
CA SER A 42 -20.18 9.69 -8.24
C SER A 42 -19.90 11.15 -8.60
N THR A 43 -20.89 11.84 -9.15
CA THR A 43 -20.78 13.28 -9.40
C THR A 43 -20.40 14.04 -8.13
N GLU A 44 -20.85 13.59 -6.96
CA GLU A 44 -20.54 14.20 -5.67
C GLU A 44 -19.07 14.00 -5.28
N THR A 45 -18.55 12.77 -5.34
CA THR A 45 -17.16 12.46 -4.94
C THR A 45 -16.17 13.18 -5.85
N THR A 46 -16.40 13.11 -7.16
CA THR A 46 -15.56 13.77 -8.15
C THR A 46 -15.59 15.29 -7.98
N SER A 47 -16.76 15.89 -7.72
CA SER A 47 -16.86 17.33 -7.44
C SER A 47 -16.09 17.73 -6.17
N LYS A 48 -16.22 16.96 -5.08
CA LYS A 48 -15.49 17.23 -3.82
C LYS A 48 -13.97 17.16 -4.02
N LEU A 49 -13.48 16.14 -4.72
CA LEU A 49 -12.05 15.99 -5.02
C LEU A 49 -11.52 17.13 -5.89
N ASN A 50 -12.27 17.55 -6.92
CA ASN A 50 -11.88 18.70 -7.75
C ASN A 50 -11.80 19.99 -6.91
N ASN A 51 -12.78 20.23 -6.03
CA ASN A 51 -12.76 21.40 -5.14
C ASN A 51 -11.55 21.39 -4.20
N LEU A 52 -11.10 20.21 -3.73
CA LEU A 52 -9.88 20.09 -2.92
C LEU A 52 -8.64 20.50 -3.71
N SER A 53 -8.52 20.06 -4.97
CA SER A 53 -7.42 20.44 -5.87
C SER A 53 -7.31 21.97 -5.99
N ASP A 54 -8.44 22.63 -6.27
CA ASP A 54 -8.50 24.08 -6.46
C ASP A 54 -8.18 24.85 -5.17
N SER A 55 -8.70 24.37 -4.03
CA SER A 55 -8.54 25.03 -2.72
C SER A 55 -7.08 25.04 -2.25
N PHE A 56 -6.34 23.96 -2.49
CA PHE A 56 -4.97 23.81 -1.99
C PHE A 56 -3.90 24.18 -3.01
N LYS A 57 -4.27 24.53 -4.26
CA LYS A 57 -3.35 24.87 -5.36
C LYS A 57 -2.23 23.82 -5.54
N LEU A 58 -2.59 22.56 -5.33
CA LEU A 58 -1.68 21.43 -5.48
C LEU A 58 -1.78 20.89 -6.91
N ASN A 59 -0.65 20.46 -7.49
CA ASN A 59 -0.68 19.76 -8.77
C ASN A 59 -1.32 18.37 -8.58
N MET A 60 -2.63 18.29 -8.82
CA MET A 60 -3.44 17.11 -8.55
C MET A 60 -4.19 16.67 -9.81
N ASP A 61 -4.05 15.40 -10.18
CA ASP A 61 -4.79 14.75 -11.26
C ASP A 61 -5.81 13.78 -10.65
N ILE A 62 -7.09 13.91 -11.02
CA ILE A 62 -8.17 13.02 -10.56
C ILE A 62 -8.56 12.08 -11.70
N PHE A 63 -8.56 10.78 -11.42
CA PHE A 63 -8.87 9.72 -12.37
C PHE A 63 -10.19 9.04 -11.96
N PRO A 64 -11.33 9.44 -12.56
CA PRO A 64 -12.62 8.86 -12.23
C PRO A 64 -12.74 7.44 -12.80
N PHE A 65 -13.16 6.49 -11.97
CA PHE A 65 -13.50 5.13 -12.38
C PHE A 65 -14.95 4.80 -12.01
N ASN A 66 -15.75 4.47 -13.02
CA ASN A 66 -17.17 4.14 -12.83
C ASN A 66 -17.41 2.91 -11.94
N GLU A 67 -16.43 2.03 -11.83
CA GLU A 67 -16.50 0.78 -11.07
C GLU A 67 -15.44 0.76 -9.96
N ASN A 68 -15.69 -0.03 -8.91
CA ASN A 68 -14.69 -0.24 -7.87
C ASN A 68 -13.60 -1.20 -8.38
N ARG A 69 -12.43 -0.65 -8.67
CA ARG A 69 -11.23 -1.39 -9.10
C ARG A 69 -10.36 -1.85 -7.92
N TYR A 70 -10.84 -1.69 -6.70
CA TYR A 70 -10.07 -1.90 -5.47
C TYR A 70 -8.79 -1.06 -5.42
N TYR A 71 -7.99 -1.24 -4.37
CA TYR A 71 -6.85 -0.36 -4.09
C TYR A 71 -5.73 -0.51 -5.13
N TRP A 72 -5.16 -1.70 -5.23
CA TRP A 72 -3.94 -1.91 -6.00
C TRP A 72 -4.14 -1.83 -7.53
N PRO A 73 -5.19 -2.44 -8.11
CA PRO A 73 -5.44 -2.30 -9.56
C PRO A 73 -5.73 -0.86 -9.97
N ALA A 74 -6.46 -0.09 -9.16
CA ALA A 74 -6.70 1.33 -9.42
C ALA A 74 -5.39 2.15 -9.39
N ALA A 75 -4.54 1.92 -8.38
CA ALA A 75 -3.24 2.58 -8.28
C ALA A 75 -2.33 2.25 -9.48
N LYS A 76 -2.31 0.99 -9.94
CA LYS A 76 -1.58 0.56 -11.13
C LYS A 76 -2.10 1.24 -12.40
N GLN A 77 -3.42 1.37 -12.55
CA GLN A 77 -3.99 2.05 -13.70
C GLN A 77 -3.62 3.54 -13.73
N VAL A 78 -3.70 4.23 -12.58
CA VAL A 78 -3.25 5.62 -12.45
C VAL A 78 -1.77 5.77 -12.79
N LEU A 79 -0.91 4.91 -12.24
CA LEU A 79 0.53 4.91 -12.55
C LEU A 79 0.78 4.76 -14.05
N SER A 80 0.02 3.88 -14.72
CA SER A 80 0.16 3.63 -16.16
C SER A 80 -0.26 4.85 -16.99
N ASN A 81 -1.33 5.54 -16.58
CA ASN A 81 -1.76 6.79 -17.22
C ASN A 81 -0.74 7.93 -17.04
N LEU A 82 -0.18 8.08 -15.83
CA LEU A 82 0.88 9.06 -15.58
C LEU A 82 2.13 8.76 -16.43
N LYS A 83 2.51 7.48 -16.50
CA LYS A 83 3.66 7.04 -17.29
C LYS A 83 3.45 7.24 -18.79
N ALA A 84 2.24 7.06 -19.31
CA ALA A 84 1.92 7.31 -20.71
C ALA A 84 2.13 8.78 -21.11
N SER A 85 1.97 9.70 -20.16
CA SER A 85 2.15 11.15 -20.35
C SER A 85 3.56 11.64 -19.98
N SER A 86 4.53 10.74 -19.76
CA SER A 86 5.88 11.10 -19.32
C SER A 86 6.94 10.19 -19.93
N ILE A 87 8.07 10.76 -20.37
CA ILE A 87 9.17 9.99 -20.96
C ILE A 87 9.80 9.05 -19.93
N ASP A 88 10.01 9.55 -18.71
CA ASP A 88 10.66 8.84 -17.61
C ASP A 88 9.75 8.70 -16.38
N TYR A 89 10.09 7.78 -15.49
CA TYR A 89 9.50 7.74 -14.13
C TYR A 89 10.09 8.88 -13.28
N PRO A 90 9.32 9.42 -12.30
CA PRO A 90 9.87 10.35 -11.31
C PRO A 90 10.91 9.64 -10.43
N ASP A 91 11.73 10.41 -9.70
CA ASP A 91 12.70 9.85 -8.74
C ASP A 91 12.03 8.86 -7.78
N TRP A 92 10.81 9.20 -7.36
CA TRP A 92 9.97 8.37 -6.50
C TRP A 92 8.51 8.35 -6.95
N VAL A 93 7.89 7.18 -6.84
CA VAL A 93 6.45 6.95 -6.86
C VAL A 93 6.05 6.42 -5.48
N MET A 94 5.26 7.19 -4.74
CA MET A 94 4.65 6.76 -3.50
C MET A 94 3.24 6.26 -3.79
N VAL A 95 2.95 5.00 -3.49
CA VAL A 95 1.59 4.45 -3.53
C VAL A 95 1.13 4.29 -2.09
N CYS A 96 0.02 4.92 -1.71
CA CYS A 96 -0.47 4.90 -0.33
C CYS A 96 -1.99 4.87 -0.23
N ASN A 97 -2.50 4.34 0.88
CA ASN A 97 -3.91 4.44 1.20
C ASN A 97 -4.31 5.91 1.40
N ASN A 98 -5.60 6.19 1.28
CA ASN A 98 -6.13 7.54 1.48
C ASN A 98 -6.36 7.87 2.97
N ASP A 99 -6.23 6.90 3.86
CA ASP A 99 -6.42 7.02 5.31
C ASP A 99 -5.09 7.14 6.07
N ILE A 100 -4.05 7.68 5.44
CA ILE A 100 -2.78 7.99 6.10
C ILE A 100 -2.59 9.49 6.30
N THR A 101 -1.78 9.87 7.28
CA THR A 101 -1.29 11.24 7.43
C THR A 101 0.21 11.31 7.67
N PHE A 102 0.80 12.46 7.34
CA PHE A 102 2.22 12.75 7.56
C PHE A 102 2.42 13.49 8.90
N PRO A 103 2.93 12.82 9.95
CA PRO A 103 3.20 13.48 11.23
C PRO A 103 4.47 14.36 11.21
N ASP A 104 5.32 14.18 10.19
CA ASP A 104 6.63 14.80 10.10
C ASP A 104 6.68 15.79 8.93
N LYS A 105 6.78 17.09 9.26
CA LYS A 105 6.83 18.17 8.26
C LYS A 105 8.04 18.06 7.33
N ASP A 106 9.10 17.38 7.74
CA ASP A 106 10.31 17.20 6.94
C ASP A 106 10.37 15.85 6.20
N PHE A 107 9.26 15.09 6.15
CA PHE A 107 9.19 13.79 5.48
C PHE A 107 9.83 13.81 4.08
N PHE A 108 9.40 14.74 3.21
CA PHE A 108 9.91 14.81 1.84
C PHE A 108 11.31 15.41 1.74
N LYS A 109 11.73 16.26 2.68
CA LYS A 109 13.13 16.69 2.77
C LYS A 109 14.05 15.52 3.11
N LYS A 110 13.61 14.61 3.97
CA LYS A 110 14.33 13.38 4.29
C LYS A 110 14.37 12.45 3.08
N LEU A 111 13.23 12.22 2.43
CA LEU A 111 13.15 11.40 1.21
C LEU A 111 14.08 11.91 0.10
N ASN A 112 14.16 13.23 -0.11
CA ASN A 112 15.06 13.85 -1.11
C ASN A 112 16.55 13.61 -0.84
N LYS A 113 16.95 13.20 0.37
CA LYS A 113 18.34 12.85 0.70
C LYS A 113 18.64 11.37 0.48
N ILE A 114 17.62 10.55 0.20
CA ILE A 114 17.79 9.11 0.01
C ILE A 114 18.09 8.85 -1.46
N ASP A 115 19.13 8.07 -1.72
CA ASP A 115 19.53 7.66 -3.06
C ASP A 115 18.54 6.63 -3.65
N PRO A 116 17.80 6.98 -4.73
CA PRO A 116 16.82 6.10 -5.35
C PRO A 116 17.41 4.84 -5.97
N ILE A 117 18.69 4.85 -6.36
CA ILE A 117 19.38 3.69 -6.96
C ILE A 117 19.77 2.69 -5.87
N LYS A 118 20.25 3.21 -4.73
CA LYS A 118 20.64 2.38 -3.59
C LYS A 118 19.45 1.73 -2.90
N PHE A 119 18.31 2.42 -2.87
CA PHE A 119 17.12 1.98 -2.16
C PHE A 119 15.90 1.90 -3.09
N PRO A 120 15.83 0.90 -3.98
CA PRO A 120 14.81 0.89 -5.03
C PRO A 120 13.37 0.79 -4.51
N ILE A 121 13.17 0.21 -3.32
CA ILE A 121 11.84 0.12 -2.69
C ILE A 121 11.92 0.46 -1.20
N ILE A 122 11.31 1.57 -0.79
CA ILE A 122 11.34 2.06 0.60
C ILE A 122 10.00 1.89 1.29
N GLY A 123 10.08 1.57 2.58
CA GLY A 123 8.93 1.44 3.46
C GLY A 123 9.09 2.36 4.62
N PRO A 124 8.18 3.32 4.78
CA PRO A 124 8.21 4.18 5.95
C PRO A 124 7.89 3.35 7.19
N LYS A 125 8.20 3.90 8.37
CA LYS A 125 7.59 3.47 9.62
C LYS A 125 6.12 3.87 9.62
N ILE A 126 5.26 2.88 9.83
CA ILE A 126 3.81 3.05 9.88
C ILE A 126 3.40 2.94 11.34
N LEU A 127 2.75 3.98 11.83
CA LEU A 127 2.21 4.06 13.18
C LEU A 127 0.70 4.01 13.12
N ASN A 128 0.05 3.36 14.08
CA ASN A 128 -1.39 3.54 14.28
C ASN A 128 -1.68 4.80 15.11
N ASN A 129 -2.96 5.04 15.40
CA ASN A 129 -3.43 6.17 16.21
C ASN A 129 -2.93 6.16 17.67
N THR A 130 -2.45 5.02 18.19
CA THR A 130 -1.86 4.89 19.53
C THR A 130 -0.33 4.96 19.51
N ASN A 131 0.28 5.36 18.38
CA ASN A 131 1.73 5.38 18.13
C ASN A 131 2.43 4.02 18.22
N GLU A 132 1.68 2.92 18.11
CA GLU A 132 2.26 1.59 18.00
C GLU A 132 2.72 1.36 16.56
N SER A 133 3.89 0.75 16.40
CA SER A 133 4.47 0.43 15.09
C SER A 133 3.72 -0.76 14.50
N LEU A 134 3.09 -0.56 13.35
CA LEU A 134 2.42 -1.62 12.60
C LEU A 134 3.41 -2.43 11.72
N ASN A 135 4.64 -1.96 11.61
CA ASN A 135 5.72 -2.62 10.88
C ASN A 135 7.00 -2.83 11.71
N PRO A 136 7.87 -3.81 11.33
CA PRO A 136 7.75 -4.74 10.19
C PRO A 136 6.71 -5.85 10.39
N PHE A 137 5.96 -6.20 9.33
CA PHE A 137 4.87 -7.18 9.37
C PHE A 137 5.36 -8.62 9.18
N MET A 138 6.28 -8.85 8.24
CA MET A 138 6.88 -10.16 7.98
C MET A 138 8.38 -10.04 7.71
N THR A 139 9.19 -10.52 8.65
CA THR A 139 10.65 -10.45 8.57
C THR A 139 11.30 -11.67 7.93
N GLU A 140 10.52 -12.74 7.71
CA GLU A 140 10.95 -14.00 7.12
C GLU A 140 9.86 -14.54 6.18
N PRO A 141 10.22 -15.30 5.13
CA PRO A 141 9.25 -16.04 4.34
C PRO A 141 8.42 -16.98 5.23
N LEU A 142 7.16 -17.22 4.85
CA LEU A 142 6.30 -18.16 5.57
C LEU A 142 7.00 -19.53 5.74
N SER A 143 7.11 -20.01 6.97
CA SER A 143 7.50 -21.39 7.26
C SER A 143 6.49 -22.38 6.66
N TRP A 144 6.89 -23.64 6.48
CA TRP A 144 5.99 -24.67 5.97
C TRP A 144 4.72 -24.82 6.83
N ARG A 145 4.82 -24.59 8.15
CA ARG A 145 3.68 -24.63 9.08
C ARG A 145 2.72 -23.46 8.85
N GLU A 146 3.26 -22.26 8.62
CA GLU A 146 2.45 -21.08 8.31
C GLU A 146 1.80 -21.21 6.94
N ARG A 147 2.50 -21.77 5.94
CA ARG A 147 1.91 -22.12 4.64
C ARG A 147 0.76 -23.11 4.81
N LEU A 148 0.95 -24.16 5.61
CA LEU A 148 -0.11 -25.14 5.90
C LEU A 148 -1.30 -24.50 6.61
N TYR A 149 -1.06 -23.62 7.59
CA TYR A 149 -2.11 -22.88 8.28
C TYR A 149 -2.93 -22.03 7.30
N TRP A 150 -2.28 -21.24 6.46
CA TRP A 150 -2.96 -20.39 5.48
C TRP A 150 -3.70 -21.24 4.42
N TRP A 151 -3.10 -22.35 4.01
CA TRP A 151 -3.77 -23.32 3.15
C TRP A 151 -5.07 -23.84 3.78
N LEU A 152 -5.04 -24.26 5.05
CA LEU A 152 -6.23 -24.68 5.80
C LEU A 152 -7.25 -23.55 5.97
N TYR A 153 -6.77 -22.34 6.29
CA TYR A 153 -7.60 -21.14 6.46
C TYR A 153 -8.42 -20.85 5.20
N PHE A 154 -7.80 -20.98 4.02
CA PHE A 154 -8.44 -20.69 2.75
C PHE A 154 -9.24 -21.85 2.13
N ILE A 155 -9.40 -22.99 2.82
CA ILE A 155 -10.26 -24.10 2.34
C ILE A 155 -11.73 -23.64 2.25
N SER A 156 -12.26 -23.06 3.34
CA SER A 156 -13.64 -22.57 3.38
C SER A 156 -13.81 -21.44 4.38
N TYR A 157 -14.80 -20.57 4.14
CA TYR A 157 -15.11 -19.47 5.05
C TYR A 157 -15.49 -19.96 6.44
N SER A 158 -16.30 -21.02 6.55
CA SER A 158 -16.66 -21.59 7.87
C SER A 158 -15.44 -22.17 8.58
N GLY A 159 -14.56 -22.87 7.87
CA GLY A 159 -13.31 -23.40 8.41
C GLY A 159 -12.36 -22.31 8.90
N SER A 160 -12.26 -21.20 8.17
CA SER A 160 -11.44 -20.05 8.54
C SER A 160 -11.89 -19.43 9.87
N ARG A 161 -13.20 -19.32 10.10
CA ARG A 161 -13.78 -18.85 11.36
C ARG A 161 -13.48 -19.79 12.53
N CYS A 162 -13.52 -21.11 12.32
CA CYS A 162 -13.14 -22.10 13.32
C CYS A 162 -11.64 -22.01 13.67
N LEU A 163 -10.79 -21.89 12.65
CA LEU A 163 -9.34 -21.74 12.81
C LEU A 163 -8.98 -20.47 13.59
N LEU A 164 -9.59 -19.33 13.27
CA LEU A 164 -9.37 -18.08 14.02
C LEU A 164 -9.78 -18.18 15.50
N LYS A 165 -10.90 -18.86 15.80
CA LYS A 165 -11.30 -19.14 17.19
C LYS A 165 -10.29 -20.03 17.90
N SER A 166 -9.78 -21.08 17.24
CA SER A 166 -8.76 -21.97 17.81
C SER A 166 -7.44 -21.24 18.08
N ARG A 167 -7.05 -20.29 17.21
CA ARG A 167 -5.83 -19.49 17.38
C ARG A 167 -5.92 -18.53 18.56
N LYS A 168 -7.10 -17.97 18.88
CA LYS A 168 -7.28 -17.18 20.12
C LYS A 168 -7.05 -18.01 21.38
N ILE A 169 -7.38 -19.30 21.34
CA ILE A 169 -7.16 -20.24 22.45
C ILE A 169 -5.69 -20.63 22.58
N TRP A 170 -4.95 -20.66 21.46
CA TRP A 170 -3.54 -21.09 21.42
C TRP A 170 -2.54 -19.92 21.48
N GLY A 171 -2.98 -18.68 21.22
CA GLY A 171 -2.17 -17.47 21.28
C GLY A 171 -1.66 -17.12 22.68
N THR A 172 -2.28 -17.67 23.72
CA THR A 172 -1.78 -17.63 25.12
C THR A 172 -0.56 -18.53 25.35
N ILE A 173 -0.19 -19.42 24.42
CA ILE A 173 0.86 -20.44 24.59
C ILE A 173 2.15 -20.11 23.79
N GLY A 174 2.39 -18.84 23.46
CA GLY A 174 3.75 -18.38 23.13
C GLY A 174 4.18 -18.51 21.67
N TRP A 175 3.44 -17.87 20.77
CA TRP A 175 3.88 -17.62 19.39
C TRP A 175 4.28 -16.15 19.21
N THR A 176 5.26 -15.68 19.98
CA THR A 176 5.87 -14.35 19.79
C THR A 176 7.35 -14.52 19.47
N LYS A 177 7.66 -14.84 18.21
CA LYS A 177 9.01 -14.60 17.71
C LYS A 177 9.18 -13.09 17.53
N LYS A 178 9.81 -12.43 18.51
CA LYS A 178 10.46 -11.12 18.28
C LYS A 178 11.65 -11.37 17.36
N SER A 179 11.56 -11.01 16.07
CA SER A 179 12.78 -10.97 15.25
C SER A 179 13.49 -9.64 15.47
N LYS A 180 14.81 -9.75 15.68
CA LYS A 180 15.78 -8.65 15.73
C LYS A 180 16.25 -8.41 14.29
N ASN A 181 16.25 -7.16 13.84
CA ASN A 181 16.96 -6.65 12.66
C ASN A 181 16.78 -7.46 11.36
N SER A 182 15.82 -7.10 10.52
CA SER A 182 15.92 -7.37 9.08
C SER A 182 15.00 -6.45 8.28
N ASP A 183 15.56 -5.86 7.24
CA ASP A 183 14.82 -5.27 6.13
C ASP A 183 13.88 -6.32 5.53
N GLN A 184 12.60 -5.96 5.35
CA GLN A 184 11.68 -6.30 4.23
C GLN A 184 10.21 -6.57 4.62
N ALA A 185 9.34 -6.25 3.65
CA ALA A 185 7.86 -6.26 3.56
C ALA A 185 7.05 -5.46 4.62
N LYS A 186 6.45 -4.37 4.14
CA LYS A 186 5.67 -3.39 4.89
C LYS A 186 4.20 -3.64 4.63
N GLU A 187 3.39 -3.47 5.65
CA GLU A 187 1.97 -3.16 5.48
C GLU A 187 1.76 -2.19 4.32
N GLY A 188 0.85 -2.54 3.41
CA GLY A 188 0.62 -1.88 2.13
C GLY A 188 -0.04 -0.51 2.21
N SER A 189 -0.14 0.08 3.42
CA SER A 189 -0.69 1.43 3.59
C SER A 189 0.19 2.51 2.96
N ALA A 190 1.51 2.26 2.82
CA ALA A 190 2.35 3.04 1.92
C ALA A 190 3.63 2.31 1.48
N ILE A 191 3.93 2.39 0.18
CA ILE A 191 5.18 1.91 -0.40
C ILE A 191 5.76 2.99 -1.33
N LEU A 192 7.06 3.22 -1.21
CA LEU A 192 7.84 4.11 -2.08
C LEU A 192 8.64 3.27 -3.06
N PHE A 193 8.44 3.49 -4.35
CA PHE A 193 9.18 2.87 -5.45
C PHE A 193 10.04 3.93 -6.11
N SER A 194 11.33 3.67 -6.28
CA SER A 194 12.17 4.59 -7.01
C SER A 194 12.03 4.42 -8.54
N SER A 195 12.52 5.38 -9.31
CA SER A 195 12.69 5.20 -10.76
C SER A 195 13.51 3.95 -11.11
N ASP A 196 14.56 3.64 -10.32
CA ASP A 196 15.42 2.47 -10.52
C ASP A 196 14.65 1.15 -10.40
N PHE A 197 13.67 1.04 -9.49
CA PHE A 197 12.80 -0.14 -9.41
C PHE A 197 12.09 -0.41 -10.74
N PHE A 198 11.48 0.62 -11.34
CA PHE A 198 10.76 0.47 -12.61
C PHE A 198 11.72 0.25 -13.78
N ASN A 199 12.87 0.93 -13.79
CA ASN A 199 13.88 0.79 -14.84
C ASN A 199 14.52 -0.62 -14.86
N LYS A 200 14.58 -1.29 -13.70
CA LYS A 200 14.97 -2.71 -13.58
C LYS A 200 13.88 -3.69 -14.01
N GLY A 201 12.75 -3.19 -14.52
CA GLY A 201 11.61 -3.99 -14.95
C GLY A 201 10.62 -4.32 -13.84
N GLY A 202 10.62 -3.58 -12.73
CA GLY A 202 9.61 -3.67 -11.69
C GLY A 202 8.24 -3.16 -12.16
N TRP A 203 7.16 -3.73 -11.63
CA TRP A 203 5.79 -3.31 -11.90
C TRP A 203 4.91 -3.52 -10.66
N LEU A 204 3.71 -2.94 -10.66
CA LEU A 204 2.66 -3.29 -9.71
C LEU A 204 1.78 -4.34 -10.37
N ASP A 205 1.69 -5.52 -9.77
CA ASP A 205 0.87 -6.63 -10.26
C ASP A 205 -0.57 -6.45 -9.81
N ASP A 206 -1.48 -6.28 -10.76
CA ASP A 206 -2.90 -5.97 -10.58
C ASP A 206 -3.81 -7.17 -10.88
N ASN A 207 -3.28 -8.40 -10.95
CA ASN A 207 -4.07 -9.62 -11.20
C ASN A 207 -4.84 -10.14 -9.97
N PHE A 208 -4.99 -9.32 -8.94
CA PHE A 208 -5.77 -9.62 -7.75
C PHE A 208 -6.46 -8.36 -7.23
N ASP A 209 -7.59 -8.53 -6.55
CA ASP A 209 -8.41 -7.42 -6.10
C ASP A 209 -7.95 -6.84 -4.75
N LEU A 210 -7.65 -7.69 -3.76
CA LEU A 210 -7.32 -7.29 -2.38
C LEU A 210 -6.33 -8.25 -1.73
N TYR A 211 -5.46 -7.77 -0.84
CA TYR A 211 -4.60 -8.58 0.04
C TYR A 211 -3.56 -9.44 -0.71
N GLY A 212 -2.81 -8.81 -1.60
CA GLY A 212 -1.70 -9.43 -2.33
C GLY A 212 -0.57 -8.45 -2.68
N GLU A 213 -0.74 -7.17 -2.35
CA GLU A 213 0.12 -6.05 -2.72
C GLU A 213 1.54 -6.27 -2.20
N GLU A 214 1.67 -6.56 -0.90
CA GLU A 214 2.97 -6.71 -0.25
C GLU A 214 3.71 -7.95 -0.75
N LEU A 215 2.99 -9.06 -0.91
CA LEU A 215 3.56 -10.33 -1.37
C LEU A 215 3.98 -10.26 -2.83
N SER A 216 3.16 -9.66 -3.70
CA SER A 216 3.52 -9.46 -5.10
C SER A 216 4.72 -8.54 -5.25
N VAL A 217 4.77 -7.42 -4.53
CA VAL A 217 5.94 -6.51 -4.51
C VAL A 217 7.19 -7.25 -4.05
N ALA A 218 7.11 -8.06 -3.00
CA ALA A 218 8.26 -8.83 -2.50
C ALA A 218 8.80 -9.82 -3.54
N GLU A 219 7.93 -10.57 -4.21
CA GLU A 219 8.36 -11.55 -5.20
C GLU A 219 8.84 -10.90 -6.51
N ILE A 220 8.24 -9.78 -6.93
CA ILE A 220 8.72 -8.97 -8.06
C ILE A 220 10.09 -8.38 -7.77
N ALA A 221 10.27 -7.78 -6.59
CA ALA A 221 11.54 -7.20 -6.17
C ALA A 221 12.66 -8.25 -6.19
N LYS A 222 12.37 -9.44 -5.66
CA LYS A 222 13.29 -10.59 -5.70
C LYS A 222 13.62 -11.03 -7.13
N LYS A 223 12.62 -11.09 -8.02
CA LYS A 223 12.81 -11.47 -9.44
C LYS A 223 13.76 -10.53 -10.18
N ILE A 224 13.69 -9.23 -9.89
CA ILE A 224 14.51 -8.20 -10.55
C ILE A 224 15.78 -7.83 -9.76
N GLY A 225 16.05 -8.51 -8.64
CA GLY A 225 17.20 -8.21 -7.79
C GLY A 225 17.14 -6.84 -7.09
N ALA A 226 15.94 -6.31 -6.85
CA ALA A 226 15.73 -5.07 -6.11
C ALA A 226 15.61 -5.33 -4.60
N ALA A 227 16.35 -4.57 -3.80
CA ALA A 227 16.22 -4.61 -2.35
C ALA A 227 14.98 -3.82 -1.89
N ILE A 228 14.18 -4.43 -1.04
CA ILE A 228 13.19 -3.73 -0.23
C ILE A 228 13.89 -3.28 1.05
N THR A 229 13.71 -2.03 1.46
CA THR A 229 14.34 -1.46 2.66
C THR A 229 13.30 -0.88 3.60
N TYR A 230 13.44 -1.16 4.88
CA TYR A 230 12.68 -0.50 5.92
C TYR A 230 13.40 0.78 6.35
N TYR A 231 12.74 1.93 6.20
CA TYR A 231 13.36 3.23 6.43
C TYR A 231 12.61 4.00 7.53
N PRO A 232 12.93 3.75 8.82
CA PRO A 232 12.12 4.22 9.94
C PRO A 232 12.18 5.73 10.21
N GLU A 233 13.10 6.44 9.55
CA GLU A 233 13.17 7.91 9.62
C GLU A 233 12.03 8.59 8.86
N LEU A 234 11.46 7.90 7.87
CA LEU A 234 10.23 8.29 7.19
C LEU A 234 9.06 7.73 8.00
N LYS A 235 8.16 8.58 8.49
CA LYS A 235 7.05 8.16 9.36
C LYS A 235 5.73 8.57 8.75
N ILE A 236 4.75 7.68 8.81
CA ILE A 236 3.35 7.96 8.52
C ILE A 236 2.47 7.42 9.63
N ILE A 237 1.30 8.03 9.81
CA ILE A 237 0.24 7.51 10.68
C ILE A 237 -0.83 6.90 9.78
N HIS A 238 -1.25 5.68 10.06
CA HIS A 238 -2.38 5.03 9.39
C HIS A 238 -3.59 5.05 10.32
N HIS A 239 -4.68 5.65 9.84
CA HIS A 239 -5.95 5.77 10.56
C HIS A 239 -6.83 4.57 10.23
N GLU A 240 -6.53 3.43 10.85
CA GLU A 240 -7.35 2.22 10.72
C GLU A 240 -8.84 2.56 10.98
N HIS A 241 -9.73 2.01 10.14
CA HIS A 241 -11.21 2.08 10.17
C HIS A 241 -11.93 3.07 9.25
N ALA A 242 -11.26 3.71 8.28
CA ALA A 242 -11.97 4.60 7.35
C ALA A 242 -12.97 3.87 6.42
N ASN A 243 -12.62 2.70 5.85
CA ASN A 243 -13.40 2.11 4.74
C ASN A 243 -13.83 0.64 4.86
N THR A 244 -13.28 -0.15 5.78
CA THR A 244 -13.54 -1.61 5.86
C THR A 244 -14.67 -2.02 6.82
N GLY A 245 -15.22 -1.09 7.60
CA GLY A 245 -16.23 -1.39 8.62
C GLY A 245 -17.59 -1.87 8.09
N GLN A 246 -17.86 -1.70 6.79
CA GLN A 246 -19.16 -2.02 6.18
C GLN A 246 -19.11 -3.17 5.16
N THR A 247 -17.94 -3.78 4.92
CA THR A 247 -17.81 -4.82 3.88
C THR A 247 -18.22 -6.20 4.39
N ASN A 248 -18.88 -6.99 3.54
CA ASN A 248 -19.26 -8.36 3.84
C ASN A 248 -18.02 -9.23 4.11
N ASN A 249 -17.85 -9.72 5.34
CA ASN A 249 -16.74 -10.57 5.76
C ASN A 249 -16.52 -11.81 4.88
N LYS A 250 -17.60 -12.37 4.31
CA LYS A 250 -17.49 -13.50 3.38
C LYS A 250 -16.87 -13.06 2.06
N LEU A 251 -17.25 -11.89 1.53
CA LEU A 251 -16.66 -11.33 0.32
C LEU A 251 -15.16 -11.05 0.53
N LEU A 252 -14.79 -10.41 1.65
CA LEU A 252 -13.37 -10.17 1.98
C LEU A 252 -12.57 -11.47 2.07
N PHE A 253 -13.13 -12.51 2.67
CA PHE A 253 -12.50 -13.83 2.71
C PHE A 253 -12.30 -14.42 1.32
N GLU A 254 -13.32 -14.35 0.45
CA GLU A 254 -13.22 -14.86 -0.92
C GLU A 254 -12.16 -14.11 -1.73
N LYS A 255 -12.10 -12.78 -1.61
CA LYS A 255 -11.05 -11.96 -2.24
C LYS A 255 -9.66 -12.30 -1.73
N ALA A 256 -9.47 -12.39 -0.42
CA ALA A 256 -8.21 -12.84 0.16
C ALA A 256 -7.82 -14.25 -0.32
N ARG A 257 -8.80 -15.16 -0.48
CA ARG A 257 -8.58 -16.52 -0.98
C ARG A 257 -8.14 -16.53 -2.45
N GLU A 258 -8.79 -15.74 -3.29
CA GLU A 258 -8.44 -15.57 -4.71
C GLU A 258 -7.00 -15.07 -4.84
N SER A 259 -6.65 -13.99 -4.14
CA SER A 259 -5.30 -13.42 -4.12
C SER A 259 -4.27 -14.43 -3.60
N HIS A 260 -4.57 -15.14 -2.51
CA HIS A 260 -3.67 -16.15 -1.97
C HIS A 260 -3.35 -17.25 -2.99
N ARG A 261 -4.38 -17.76 -3.69
CA ARG A 261 -4.21 -18.78 -4.74
C ARG A 261 -3.39 -18.26 -5.90
N TYR A 262 -3.67 -17.04 -6.35
CA TYR A 262 -2.94 -16.39 -7.43
C TYR A 262 -1.46 -16.23 -7.08
N ILE A 263 -1.14 -15.64 -5.92
CA ILE A 263 0.25 -15.45 -5.46
C ILE A 263 0.97 -16.80 -5.37
N GLN A 264 0.30 -17.83 -4.83
CA GLN A 264 0.87 -19.16 -4.78
C GLN A 264 1.18 -19.73 -6.16
N SER A 265 0.24 -19.66 -7.10
CA SER A 265 0.41 -20.23 -8.44
C SER A 265 1.45 -19.49 -9.27
N THR A 266 1.55 -18.17 -9.10
CA THR A 266 2.35 -17.29 -9.97
C THR A 266 3.77 -17.14 -9.45
N TYR A 267 3.95 -17.00 -8.13
CA TYR A 267 5.26 -16.65 -7.55
C TYR A 267 5.89 -17.78 -6.72
N LEU A 268 5.09 -18.65 -6.11
CA LEU A 268 5.59 -19.61 -5.12
C LEU A 268 5.64 -21.07 -5.60
N LYS A 269 5.12 -21.39 -6.78
CA LYS A 269 5.30 -22.71 -7.39
C LYS A 269 6.73 -22.82 -7.92
N LYS A 270 7.52 -23.69 -7.27
CA LYS A 270 8.76 -24.27 -7.81
C LYS A 270 8.50 -25.71 -8.17
#